data_AF-A0A658NKD9-F1
#
_entry.id   AF-A0A658NKD9-F1
#
_cell.length_a   1.000
_cell.length_b   1.000
_cell.length_c   1.000
_cell.angle_alpha   90.00
_cell.angle_beta   90.00
_cell.angle_gamma   90.00
#
_symmetry.space_group_name_H-M   'P 1'
#
loop_
_entity.id
_entity.type
_entity.pdbx_description
1 polymer ?
#
loop_
_entity_poly.entity_id
_entity_poly.type
_entity_poly.pdbx_seq_one_letter_code
_entity_poly.pdbx_strand_id
1 'polypeptide(L)'
;LAHLAFARPPLESFLFAVALAVGLTPELLPMIVTVTLSRGALRLAARKVVVKRLSSIHDLGAMDVFCTDKTGTLTQARIALVGH
;
A
#
# COMPACT_ATOMS: atom_id res chain seq x y z
N LEU A 1 14.17 23.44 21.62
CA LEU A 1 15.30 24.33 21.97
C LEU A 1 14.85 25.72 22.41
N ALA A 2 13.96 26.41 21.68
CA ALA A 2 13.43 27.72 22.09
C ALA A 2 12.77 27.71 23.49
N HIS A 3 11.85 26.77 23.78
CA HIS A 3 11.11 26.75 25.05
C HIS A 3 11.96 26.49 26.32
N LEU A 4 13.03 25.69 26.23
CA LEU A 4 13.99 25.51 27.34
C LEU A 4 14.88 26.74 27.54
N ALA A 5 15.20 27.46 26.46
CA ALA A 5 15.94 28.72 26.54
C ALA A 5 15.11 29.86 27.17
N PHE A 6 13.77 29.74 27.18
CA PHE A 6 12.82 30.72 27.74
C PHE A 6 12.38 30.44 29.19
N ALA A 7 13.09 29.58 29.93
CA ALA A 7 12.82 29.28 31.36
C ALA A 7 11.37 28.81 31.67
N ARG A 8 10.71 28.14 30.73
CA ARG A 8 9.39 27.52 30.96
C ARG A 8 9.53 26.23 31.81
N PRO A 9 8.54 25.89 32.64
CA PRO A 9 8.55 24.65 33.42
C PRO A 9 8.88 23.42 32.54
N PRO A 10 9.74 22.50 32.98
CA PRO A 10 10.17 21.35 32.17
C PRO A 10 9.00 20.46 31.73
N LEU A 11 7.96 20.37 32.56
CA LEU A 11 6.71 19.68 32.22
C LEU A 11 5.99 20.31 31.01
N GLU A 12 5.95 21.64 30.93
CA GLU A 12 5.29 22.34 29.82
C GLU A 12 6.05 22.15 28.50
N SER A 13 7.38 22.20 28.56
CA SER A 13 8.24 21.93 27.39
C SER A 13 8.10 20.48 26.91
N PHE A 14 7.96 19.53 27.84
CA PHE A 14 7.71 18.12 27.51
C PHE A 14 6.34 17.93 26.84
N LEU A 15 5.27 18.50 27.42
CA LEU A 15 3.92 18.41 26.84
C LEU A 15 3.85 19.04 25.45
N PHE A 16 4.54 20.17 25.23
CA PHE A 16 4.64 20.79 23.91
C PHE A 16 5.35 19.90 22.89
N ALA A 17 6.45 19.25 23.26
CA ALA A 17 7.15 18.32 22.38
C ALA A 17 6.29 17.11 22.00
N VAL A 18 5.53 16.57 22.95
CA VAL A 18 4.57 15.48 22.70
C VAL A 18 3.45 15.94 21.76
N ALA A 19 2.89 17.13 21.98
CA ALA A 19 1.83 17.69 21.13
C ALA A 19 2.29 17.85 19.67
N LEU A 20 3.53 18.32 19.45
CA LEU A 20 4.12 18.39 18.12
C LEU A 20 4.33 16.99 17.52
N ALA A 21 4.83 16.03 18.29
CA ALA A 21 5.06 14.67 17.80
C ALA A 21 3.75 14.00 17.34
N VAL A 22 2.67 14.13 18.11
CA VAL A 22 1.34 13.62 17.74
C VAL A 22 0.78 14.39 16.55
N GLY A 23 0.83 15.73 16.57
CA GLY A 23 0.27 16.58 15.52
C GLY A 23 0.94 16.43 14.14
N LEU A 24 2.18 15.98 14.08
CA LEU A 24 2.90 15.72 12.84
C LEU A 24 2.67 14.30 12.28
N THR A 25 2.09 13.39 13.08
CA THR A 25 1.87 12.00 12.67
C THR A 25 0.64 11.93 11.75
N PRO A 26 0.77 11.43 10.51
CA PRO A 26 -0.37 11.35 9.60
C PRO A 26 -1.26 10.13 9.90
N GLU A 27 -2.08 10.23 10.95
CA GLU A 27 -2.94 9.14 11.45
C GLU A 27 -3.98 8.64 10.43
N LEU A 28 -4.38 9.50 9.48
CA LEU A 28 -5.38 9.18 8.47
C LEU A 28 -4.80 8.48 7.23
N LEU A 29 -3.48 8.51 7.04
CA LEU A 29 -2.85 7.96 5.84
C LEU A 29 -3.14 6.45 5.65
N PRO A 30 -3.06 5.58 6.68
CA PRO A 30 -3.39 4.17 6.54
C PRO A 30 -4.84 3.94 6.10
N MET A 31 -5.77 4.78 6.57
CA MET A 31 -7.18 4.71 6.18
C MET A 31 -7.38 5.11 4.71
N ILE A 32 -6.78 6.22 4.27
CA ILE A 32 -6.86 6.68 2.88
C ILE A 32 -6.33 5.63 1.91
N VAL A 33 -5.18 5.04 2.21
CA VAL A 33 -4.58 3.97 1.40
C VAL A 33 -5.52 2.77 1.32
N THR A 34 -6.06 2.32 2.46
CA THR A 34 -6.97 1.18 2.53
C THR A 34 -8.24 1.41 1.70
N VAL A 35 -8.90 2.57 1.83
CA VAL A 35 -10.11 2.90 1.07
C VAL A 35 -9.82 2.98 -0.43
N THR A 36 -8.72 3.62 -0.81
CA THR A 36 -8.34 3.76 -2.22
C THR A 36 -8.05 2.41 -2.87
N LEU A 37 -7.26 1.56 -2.21
CA LEU A 37 -6.96 0.21 -2.70
C LEU A 37 -8.22 -0.67 -2.71
N SER A 38 -9.12 -0.53 -1.74
CA SER A 38 -10.40 -1.26 -1.70
C SER A 38 -11.29 -0.93 -2.91
N ARG A 39 -11.38 0.36 -3.28
CA ARG A 39 -12.09 0.78 -4.50
C ARG A 39 -11.41 0.22 -5.76
N GLY A 40 -10.08 0.19 -5.77
CA GLY A 40 -9.29 -0.46 -6.82
C GLY A 40 -9.60 -1.96 -6.95
N ALA A 41 -9.69 -2.66 -5.82
CA ALA A 41 -10.03 -4.08 -5.75
C ALA A 41 -11.43 -4.37 -6.33
N LEU A 42 -12.42 -3.55 -6.00
CA LEU A 42 -13.78 -3.67 -6.57
C LEU A 42 -13.78 -3.49 -8.09
N ARG A 43 -13.01 -2.51 -8.60
CA ARG A 43 -12.85 -2.28 -10.05
C ARG A 43 -12.17 -3.46 -10.75
N LEU A 44 -11.17 -4.09 -10.12
CA LEU A 44 -10.50 -5.28 -10.63
C LEU A 44 -11.41 -6.51 -10.61
N ALA A 45 -12.22 -6.67 -9.57
CA ALA A 45 -13.19 -7.76 -9.46
C ALA A 45 -14.24 -7.72 -10.58
N ALA A 46 -14.72 -6.52 -10.95
CA ALA A 46 -15.60 -6.33 -12.11
C ALA A 46 -14.97 -6.79 -13.44
N ARG A 47 -13.64 -6.88 -13.50
CA ARG A 47 -12.86 -7.40 -14.64
C ARG A 47 -12.39 -8.84 -14.44
N LYS A 48 -13.03 -9.59 -13.53
CA LYS A 48 -12.71 -10.99 -13.18
C LYS A 48 -11.32 -11.18 -12.56
N VAL A 49 -10.75 -10.15 -11.93
CA VAL A 49 -9.47 -10.23 -11.18
C VAL A 49 -9.76 -10.14 -9.69
N VAL A 50 -9.56 -11.24 -8.95
CA VAL A 50 -9.83 -11.32 -7.51
C VAL A 50 -8.59 -10.89 -6.71
N VAL A 51 -8.69 -9.76 -6.02
CA VAL A 51 -7.63 -9.26 -5.13
C VAL A 51 -7.83 -9.83 -3.72
N LYS A 52 -6.88 -10.66 -3.26
CA LYS A 52 -6.91 -11.26 -1.91
C LYS A 52 -6.20 -10.41 -0.85
N ARG A 53 -5.27 -9.53 -1.26
CA ARG A 53 -4.51 -8.62 -0.40
C ARG A 53 -4.48 -7.24 -1.06
N LEU A 54 -4.94 -6.19 -0.38
CA LEU A 54 -5.00 -4.85 -0.98
C LEU A 54 -3.63 -4.33 -1.43
N SER A 55 -2.57 -4.64 -0.67
CA SER A 55 -1.20 -4.25 -1.01
C SER A 55 -0.74 -4.79 -2.37
N SER A 56 -1.26 -5.93 -2.82
CA SER A 56 -0.84 -6.53 -4.09
C SER A 56 -1.22 -5.70 -5.31
N ILE A 57 -2.19 -4.79 -5.17
CA ILE A 57 -2.52 -3.83 -6.23
C ILE A 57 -1.35 -2.86 -6.45
N HIS A 58 -0.74 -2.39 -5.37
CA HIS A 58 0.42 -1.52 -5.44
C HIS A 58 1.65 -2.29 -5.94
N ASP A 59 1.89 -3.49 -5.40
CA ASP A 59 3.01 -4.34 -5.82
C ASP A 59 2.97 -4.64 -7.33
N LEU A 60 1.78 -4.91 -7.87
CA LEU A 60 1.59 -5.14 -9.30
C LEU A 60 1.85 -3.89 -10.15
N GLY A 61 1.53 -2.69 -9.63
CA GLY A 61 1.77 -1.42 -10.32
C GLY A 61 3.23 -0.96 -10.29
N ALA A 62 3.98 -1.39 -9.27
CA ALA A 62 5.38 -1.06 -9.07
C ALA A 62 6.35 -2.16 -9.56
N MET A 63 5.84 -3.18 -10.25
CA MET A 63 6.62 -4.35 -10.66
C MET A 63 7.51 -4.06 -11.88
N ASP A 64 8.82 -4.28 -11.74
CA ASP A 64 9.77 -4.17 -12.86
C ASP A 64 9.96 -5.51 -13.61
N VAL A 65 9.83 -6.63 -12.90
CA VAL A 65 10.03 -7.98 -13.44
C VAL A 65 8.79 -8.83 -13.21
N PHE A 66 8.21 -9.34 -14.29
CA PHE A 66 7.04 -10.21 -14.24
C PHE A 66 7.42 -11.65 -14.60
N CYS A 67 7.68 -12.46 -13.58
CA CYS A 67 7.88 -13.89 -13.74
C CYS A 67 6.52 -14.59 -13.87
N THR A 68 6.35 -15.39 -14.92
CA THR A 68 5.11 -16.12 -15.19
C THR A 68 5.42 -17.59 -15.45
N ASP A 69 4.50 -18.47 -15.05
CA ASP A 69 4.63 -19.89 -15.35
C ASP A 69 4.24 -20.17 -16.82
N LYS A 70 4.81 -21.22 -17.41
CA LYS A 70 4.54 -21.57 -18.81
C LYS A 70 3.22 -22.31 -18.95
N THR A 71 3.08 -23.44 -18.27
CA THR A 71 2.01 -24.41 -18.54
C THR A 71 0.76 -24.04 -17.76
N GLY A 72 -0.36 -23.79 -18.45
CA GLY A 72 -1.61 -23.39 -17.80
C GLY A 72 -1.72 -21.89 -17.49
N THR A 73 -0.65 -21.12 -17.70
CA THR A 73 -0.68 -19.65 -17.64
C THR A 73 -0.42 -19.03 -19.01
N LEU A 74 0.76 -19.23 -19.61
CA LEU A 74 1.02 -18.79 -20.99
C LEU A 74 0.40 -19.73 -22.03
N THR A 75 0.34 -21.02 -21.73
CA THR A 75 -0.27 -22.03 -22.58
C THR A 75 -1.56 -22.57 -21.98
N GLN A 76 -2.43 -23.11 -22.81
CA GLN A 76 -3.72 -23.69 -22.38
C GLN A 76 -3.58 -25.06 -21.70
N ALA A 77 -2.36 -25.52 -21.40
CA ALA A 77 -2.07 -26.87 -20.91
C ALA A 77 -2.74 -27.98 -21.76
N ARG A 78 -2.85 -27.76 -23.07
CA ARG A 78 -3.43 -28.67 -24.05
C ARG A 78 -2.43 -28.93 -25.16
N ILE A 79 -2.34 -30.19 -25.58
CA ILE A 79 -1.54 -30.60 -26.74
C ILE A 79 -2.41 -30.45 -27.98
N ALA A 80 -1.91 -29.72 -28.98
CA ALA A 80 -2.51 -29.59 -30.30
C ALA A 80 -1.41 -29.70 -31.36
N LEU A 81 -1.72 -30.38 -32.47
CA LEU A 81 -0.85 -30.42 -33.64
C LEU A 81 -1.06 -29.14 -34.45
N VAL A 82 -0.02 -28.35 -34.66
CA VAL A 82 -0.09 -27.04 -35.36
C VAL A 82 0.58 -27.11 -36.75
N GLY A 83 1.22 -28.23 -37.10
CA GLY A 83 1.90 -28.42 -38.38
C GLY A 83 1.85 -29.87 -38.87
N HIS A 84 1.95 -30.05 -40.18
CA HIS A 84 2.03 -31.33 -40.88
C HIS A 84 3.47 -31.80 -41.04
#